data_AF-A0A1A2XR93-F1
#
_entry.id   AF-A0A1A2XR93-F1
#
_cell.length_a   1.000
_cell.length_b   1.000
_cell.length_c   1.000
_cell.angle_alpha   90.00
_cell.angle_beta   90.00
_cell.angle_gamma   90.00
#
_symmetry.space_group_name_H-M   'P 1'
#
loop_
_entity.id
_entity.type
_entity.pdbx_description
1 polymer ?
#
loop_
_entity_poly.entity_id
_entity_poly.type
_entity_poly.pdbx_seq_one_letter_code
_entity_poly.pdbx_strand_id
1 'polypeptide(L)'
;MTTSRYRRWAAAIAALVAVACLAAGVAWAVRHHRTSPVASADDCAVVAQLAQLWRADSEHSMDALARDENIPLAEADGTVALSAKVRAAAQSVSDPAIKEDLDSWADGFALLGQVIRDDAQRSSPKGPTGEAERIHQAGDLIYLTADKLRAVCPDAFPGRR
;
A
#
# COMPACT_ATOMS: atom_id res chain seq x y z
N MET A 1 -54.57 -7.48 26.12
CA MET A 1 -53.10 -7.30 26.19
C MET A 1 -52.41 -8.12 25.10
N THR A 2 -52.36 -7.64 23.85
CA THR A 2 -51.74 -8.38 22.72
C THR A 2 -50.90 -7.49 21.78
N THR A 3 -51.12 -6.18 21.80
CA THR A 3 -50.42 -5.18 20.96
C THR A 3 -48.92 -5.03 21.28
N SER A 4 -48.53 -5.27 22.54
CA SER A 4 -47.13 -5.15 23.00
C SER A 4 -46.20 -6.19 22.37
N ARG A 5 -46.67 -7.44 22.19
CA ARG A 5 -45.85 -8.52 21.61
C ARG A 5 -45.64 -8.27 20.12
N TYR A 6 -46.68 -7.93 19.37
CA TYR A 6 -46.58 -7.61 17.94
C TYR A 6 -45.59 -6.48 17.63
N ARG A 7 -45.55 -5.42 18.45
CA ARG A 7 -44.62 -4.31 18.26
C ARG A 7 -43.15 -4.71 18.46
N ARG A 8 -42.88 -5.64 19.38
CA ARG A 8 -41.51 -6.16 19.64
C ARG A 8 -41.04 -7.09 18.53
N TRP A 9 -41.94 -7.92 17.98
CA TRP A 9 -41.65 -8.79 16.84
C TRP A 9 -41.40 -7.98 15.55
N ALA A 10 -42.17 -6.94 15.30
CA ALA A 10 -41.97 -6.05 14.15
C ALA A 10 -40.60 -5.33 14.20
N ALA A 11 -40.18 -4.86 15.37
CA ALA A 11 -38.88 -4.22 15.55
C ALA A 11 -37.70 -5.19 15.35
N ALA A 12 -37.82 -6.44 15.82
CA ALA A 12 -36.79 -7.45 15.63
C ALA A 12 -36.61 -7.83 14.15
N ILE A 13 -37.71 -7.94 13.40
CA ILE A 13 -37.67 -8.22 11.95
C ILE A 13 -37.03 -7.05 11.19
N ALA A 14 -37.41 -5.81 11.51
CA ALA A 14 -36.82 -4.63 10.88
C ALA A 14 -35.30 -4.53 11.11
N ALA A 15 -34.83 -4.83 12.33
CA ALA A 15 -33.40 -4.86 12.64
C ALA A 15 -32.65 -5.95 11.85
N LEU A 16 -33.22 -7.15 11.73
CA LEU A 16 -32.65 -8.25 10.94
C LEU A 16 -32.55 -7.89 9.46
N VAL A 17 -33.59 -7.27 8.89
CA VAL A 17 -33.59 -6.81 7.50
C VAL A 17 -32.52 -5.73 7.29
N ALA A 18 -32.39 -4.77 8.21
CA ALA A 18 -31.38 -3.73 8.11
C ALA A 18 -29.95 -4.30 8.13
N VAL A 19 -29.67 -5.26 9.01
CA VAL A 19 -28.37 -5.95 9.07
C VAL A 19 -28.10 -6.74 7.78
N ALA A 20 -29.09 -7.45 7.26
CA ALA A 20 -28.96 -8.19 6.01
C ALA A 20 -28.70 -7.26 4.80
N CYS A 21 -29.38 -6.11 4.73
CA CYS A 21 -29.14 -5.10 3.70
C CYS A 21 -27.74 -4.49 3.79
N LEU A 22 -27.26 -4.20 5.01
CA LEU A 22 -25.89 -3.72 5.21
C LEU A 22 -24.85 -4.77 4.80
N ALA A 23 -25.03 -6.03 5.21
CA ALA A 23 -24.13 -7.11 4.84
C ALA A 23 -24.11 -7.36 3.32
N ALA A 24 -25.28 -7.32 2.67
CA ALA A 24 -25.38 -7.44 1.22
C ALA A 24 -24.75 -6.24 0.49
N GLY A 25 -24.91 -5.01 1.01
CA GLY A 25 -24.29 -3.81 0.46
C GLY A 25 -22.76 -3.86 0.56
N VAL A 26 -22.22 -4.26 1.71
CA VAL A 26 -20.77 -4.44 1.92
C VAL A 26 -20.23 -5.55 1.01
N ALA A 27 -20.92 -6.69 0.93
CA ALA A 27 -20.51 -7.79 0.06
C ALA A 27 -20.54 -7.42 -1.42
N TRP A 28 -21.55 -6.65 -1.86
CA TRP A 28 -21.65 -6.16 -3.23
C TRP A 28 -20.55 -5.15 -3.55
N ALA A 29 -20.26 -4.20 -2.66
CA ALA A 29 -19.15 -3.26 -2.83
C ALA A 29 -17.81 -4.01 -2.98
N VAL A 30 -17.50 -4.92 -2.05
CA VAL A 30 -16.28 -5.74 -2.10
C VAL A 30 -16.20 -6.56 -3.39
N ARG A 31 -17.32 -7.12 -3.86
CA ARG A 31 -17.35 -7.95 -5.07
C ARG A 31 -17.23 -7.12 -6.35
N HIS A 32 -17.86 -5.95 -6.40
CA HIS A 32 -17.78 -5.04 -7.54
C HIS A 32 -16.38 -4.44 -7.69
N HIS A 33 -15.67 -4.17 -6.60
CA HIS A 33 -14.27 -3.73 -6.63
C HIS A 33 -13.31 -4.83 -7.12
N ARG A 34 -13.62 -6.11 -6.87
CA ARG A 34 -12.81 -7.24 -7.36
C ARG A 34 -13.03 -7.58 -8.84
N THR A 35 -14.07 -7.05 -9.46
CA THR A 35 -14.41 -7.30 -10.87
C THR A 35 -14.17 -6.10 -11.77
N SER A 36 -13.43 -5.09 -11.31
CA SER A 36 -13.10 -3.95 -12.17
C SER A 36 -12.37 -4.45 -13.44
N PRO A 37 -12.80 -3.99 -14.64
CA PRO A 37 -11.98 -4.12 -15.84
C PRO A 37 -10.64 -3.43 -15.60
N VAL A 38 -9.64 -3.72 -16.44
CA VAL A 38 -8.33 -3.05 -16.45
C VAL A 38 -8.47 -1.60 -15.99
N ALA A 39 -7.64 -1.21 -15.00
CA ALA A 39 -7.66 0.12 -14.42
C ALA A 39 -7.62 1.22 -15.49
N SER A 40 -8.12 2.41 -15.17
CA SER A 40 -8.14 3.50 -16.12
C SER A 40 -6.73 3.80 -16.63
N ALA A 41 -6.60 4.17 -17.90
CA ALA A 41 -5.30 4.47 -18.50
C ALA A 41 -4.56 5.61 -17.74
N ASP A 42 -5.32 6.57 -17.21
CA ASP A 42 -4.79 7.69 -16.42
C ASP A 42 -4.23 7.21 -15.07
N ASP A 43 -4.97 6.37 -14.34
CA ASP A 43 -4.48 5.80 -13.07
C ASP A 43 -3.24 4.92 -13.31
N CYS A 44 -3.25 4.11 -14.37
CA CYS A 44 -2.08 3.30 -14.72
C CYS A 44 -0.88 4.15 -15.18
N ALA A 45 -1.10 5.32 -15.78
CA ALA A 45 -0.01 6.24 -16.09
C ALA A 45 0.65 6.81 -14.82
N VAL A 46 -0.12 7.04 -13.75
CA VAL A 46 0.42 7.42 -12.43
C VAL A 46 1.26 6.28 -11.85
N VAL A 47 0.72 5.05 -11.84
CA VAL A 47 1.45 3.85 -11.36
C VAL A 47 2.75 3.65 -12.15
N ALA A 48 2.71 3.81 -13.47
CA ALA A 48 3.89 3.68 -14.33
C ALA A 48 4.98 4.70 -13.98
N GLN A 49 4.61 5.97 -13.76
CA GLN A 49 5.57 7.00 -13.36
C GLN A 49 6.23 6.68 -12.02
N LEU A 50 5.46 6.22 -11.04
CA LEU A 50 6.00 5.82 -9.73
C LEU A 50 6.90 4.58 -9.82
N ALA A 51 6.51 3.59 -10.64
CA ALA A 51 7.33 2.40 -10.88
C ALA A 51 8.68 2.73 -11.53
N GLN A 52 8.70 3.69 -12.48
CA GLN A 52 9.95 4.18 -13.07
C GLN A 52 10.82 4.91 -12.05
N LEU A 53 10.21 5.76 -11.21
CA LEU A 53 10.92 6.46 -10.16
C LEU A 53 11.56 5.49 -9.17
N TRP A 54 10.80 4.50 -8.69
CA TRP A 54 11.32 3.46 -7.80
C TRP A 54 12.45 2.64 -8.44
N ARG A 55 12.34 2.30 -9.73
CA ARG A 55 13.41 1.60 -10.45
C ARG A 55 14.70 2.42 -10.48
N ALA A 56 14.59 3.70 -10.88
CA ALA A 56 15.74 4.59 -10.96
C ALA A 56 16.41 4.80 -9.58
N ASP A 57 15.60 4.96 -8.54
CA ASP A 57 16.07 5.04 -7.15
C ASP A 57 16.81 3.75 -6.73
N SER A 58 16.20 2.60 -6.99
CA SER A 58 16.80 1.29 -6.69
C SER A 58 18.11 1.06 -7.44
N GLU A 59 18.18 1.42 -8.73
CA GLU A 59 19.41 1.31 -9.54
C GLU A 59 20.51 2.23 -8.98
N HIS A 60 20.17 3.47 -8.62
CA HIS A 60 21.09 4.41 -8.01
C HIS A 60 21.64 3.88 -6.66
N SER A 61 20.78 3.35 -5.79
CA SER A 61 21.19 2.78 -4.50
C SER A 61 22.10 1.56 -4.68
N MET A 62 21.78 0.67 -5.63
CA MET A 62 22.62 -0.50 -5.94
C MET A 62 23.98 -0.09 -6.51
N ASP A 63 24.04 0.93 -7.36
CA ASP A 63 25.28 1.48 -7.89
C ASP A 63 26.14 2.12 -6.79
N ALA A 64 25.54 2.88 -5.88
CA ALA A 64 26.25 3.48 -4.75
C ALA A 64 26.80 2.39 -3.81
N LEU A 65 26.04 1.33 -3.53
CA LEU A 65 26.50 0.18 -2.77
C LEU A 65 27.67 -0.54 -3.46
N ALA A 66 27.60 -0.75 -4.78
CA ALA A 66 28.66 -1.40 -5.55
C ALA A 66 29.97 -0.60 -5.57
N ARG A 67 29.90 0.73 -5.41
CA ARG A 67 31.06 1.63 -5.33
C ARG A 67 31.54 1.92 -3.90
N ASP A 68 30.89 1.36 -2.88
CA ASP A 68 31.13 1.71 -1.46
C ASP A 68 30.92 3.21 -1.16
N GLU A 69 29.99 3.84 -1.91
CA GLU A 69 29.61 5.26 -1.81
C GLU A 69 28.25 5.44 -1.13
N ASN A 70 27.73 4.37 -0.51
CA ASN A 70 26.49 4.38 0.25
C ASN A 70 26.58 5.36 1.44
N ILE A 71 25.61 6.28 1.54
CA ILE A 71 25.44 7.16 2.69
C ILE A 71 24.09 6.82 3.34
N PRO A 72 24.06 6.03 4.43
CA PRO A 72 22.81 5.48 4.98
C PRO A 72 21.75 6.53 5.32
N LEU A 73 22.14 7.69 5.85
CA LEU A 73 21.19 8.76 6.16
C LEU A 73 20.60 9.39 4.89
N ALA A 74 21.39 9.53 3.82
CA ALA A 74 20.89 10.03 2.54
C ALA A 74 19.94 9.00 1.89
N GLU A 75 20.24 7.70 2.02
CA GLU A 75 19.35 6.62 1.57
C GLU A 75 18.01 6.64 2.32
N ALA A 76 18.05 6.82 3.65
CA ALA A 76 16.85 6.96 4.46
C ALA A 76 16.01 8.16 4.04
N ASP A 77 16.64 9.32 3.80
CA ASP A 77 15.96 10.53 3.33
C ASP A 77 15.35 10.32 1.94
N GLY A 78 16.07 9.69 1.01
CA GLY A 78 15.59 9.33 -0.33
C GLY A 78 14.37 8.41 -0.29
N THR A 79 14.42 7.36 0.52
CA THR A 79 13.33 6.41 0.70
C THR A 79 12.08 7.09 1.27
N VAL A 80 12.24 7.97 2.28
CA VAL A 80 11.12 8.75 2.84
C VAL A 80 10.56 9.74 1.80
N ALA A 81 11.41 10.35 0.98
CA ALA A 81 10.97 11.23 -0.10
C ALA A 81 10.16 10.45 -1.16
N LEU A 82 10.54 9.21 -1.48
CA LEU A 82 9.77 8.33 -2.36
C LEU A 82 8.38 8.02 -1.75
N SER A 83 8.32 7.67 -0.46
CA SER A 83 7.05 7.50 0.26
C SER A 83 6.13 8.73 0.10
N ALA A 84 6.66 9.93 0.32
CA ALA A 84 5.89 11.17 0.19
C ALA A 84 5.37 11.39 -1.24
N LYS A 85 6.19 11.11 -2.26
CA LYS A 85 5.77 11.21 -3.67
C LYS A 85 4.66 10.21 -4.00
N VAL A 86 4.76 8.97 -3.51
CA VAL A 86 3.72 7.95 -3.69
C VAL A 86 2.40 8.40 -3.04
N ARG A 87 2.42 8.86 -1.78
CA ARG A 87 1.20 9.37 -1.11
C ARG A 87 0.56 10.55 -1.84
N ALA A 88 1.38 11.46 -2.37
CA ALA A 88 0.89 12.60 -3.14
C ALA A 88 0.20 12.14 -4.43
N ALA A 89 0.84 11.22 -5.17
CA ALA A 89 0.30 10.65 -6.40
C ALA A 89 -0.98 9.82 -6.16
N ALA A 90 -1.09 9.13 -5.03
CA ALA A 90 -2.32 8.43 -4.63
C ALA A 90 -3.55 9.36 -4.51
N GLN A 91 -3.35 10.68 -4.35
CA GLN A 91 -4.46 11.64 -4.35
C GLN A 91 -4.98 11.98 -5.76
N SER A 92 -4.21 11.68 -6.80
CA SER A 92 -4.62 11.90 -8.20
C SER A 92 -5.30 10.70 -8.85
N VAL A 93 -5.28 9.54 -8.19
CA VAL A 93 -5.87 8.31 -8.69
C VAL A 93 -7.36 8.25 -8.38
N SER A 94 -8.15 7.85 -9.36
CA SER A 94 -9.60 7.75 -9.27
C SER A 94 -10.11 6.41 -8.74
N ASP A 95 -9.39 5.31 -9.04
CA ASP A 95 -9.72 3.99 -8.52
C ASP A 95 -9.34 3.87 -7.02
N PRO A 96 -10.30 3.60 -6.12
CA PRO A 96 -10.04 3.52 -4.70
C PRO A 96 -9.13 2.35 -4.30
N ALA A 97 -9.13 1.24 -5.06
CA ALA A 97 -8.27 0.10 -4.78
C ALA A 97 -6.81 0.41 -5.16
N ILE A 98 -6.58 1.08 -6.29
CA ILE A 98 -5.23 1.54 -6.67
C ILE A 98 -4.75 2.58 -5.67
N LYS A 99 -5.61 3.49 -5.22
CA LYS A 99 -5.28 4.44 -4.16
C LYS A 99 -4.83 3.73 -2.87
N GLU A 100 -5.60 2.75 -2.40
CA GLU A 100 -5.28 1.97 -1.19
C GLU A 100 -3.95 1.20 -1.33
N ASP A 101 -3.71 0.61 -2.50
CA ASP A 101 -2.45 -0.04 -2.81
C ASP A 101 -1.30 1.00 -2.83
N LEU A 102 -1.46 2.17 -3.46
CA LEU A 102 -0.42 3.21 -3.41
C LEU A 102 -0.14 3.73 -1.99
N ASP A 103 -1.17 3.90 -1.16
CA ASP A 103 -1.00 4.28 0.24
C ASP A 103 -0.24 3.19 1.02
N SER A 104 -0.56 1.91 0.81
CA SER A 104 0.16 0.77 1.39
C SER A 104 1.62 0.71 0.92
N TRP A 105 1.86 1.04 -0.34
CA TRP A 105 3.19 1.06 -0.93
C TRP A 105 4.05 2.17 -0.31
N ALA A 106 3.45 3.35 -0.10
CA ALA A 106 4.09 4.46 0.59
C ALA A 106 4.42 4.14 2.04
N ASP A 107 3.56 3.39 2.75
CA ASP A 107 3.83 2.93 4.11
C ASP A 107 5.04 2.01 4.18
N GLY A 108 5.19 1.12 3.19
CA GLY A 108 6.39 0.28 3.04
C GLY A 108 7.68 1.09 2.92
N PHE A 109 7.70 2.10 2.05
CA PHE A 109 8.85 3.01 1.92
C PHE A 109 9.10 3.83 3.20
N ALA A 110 8.04 4.33 3.85
CA ALA A 110 8.19 5.06 5.10
C ALA A 110 8.83 4.19 6.19
N LEU A 111 8.37 2.94 6.33
CA LEU A 111 8.90 1.98 7.29
C LEU A 111 10.36 1.64 6.98
N LEU A 112 10.70 1.39 5.72
CA LEU A 112 12.07 1.11 5.31
C LEU A 112 13.02 2.27 5.61
N GLY A 113 12.63 3.50 5.25
CA GLY A 113 13.42 4.69 5.53
C GLY A 113 13.63 4.92 7.03
N GLN A 114 12.65 4.58 7.88
CA GLN A 114 12.81 4.59 9.33
C GLN A 114 13.82 3.55 9.81
N VAL A 115 13.75 2.32 9.29
CA VAL A 115 14.70 1.25 9.66
C VAL A 115 16.14 1.66 9.30
N ILE A 116 16.36 2.16 8.08
CA ILE A 116 17.70 2.60 7.64
C ILE A 116 18.22 3.72 8.53
N ARG A 117 17.37 4.69 8.89
CA ARG A 117 17.75 5.79 9.79
C ARG A 117 18.08 5.29 11.19
N ASP A 118 17.25 4.42 11.75
CA ASP A 118 17.41 3.85 13.09
C ASP A 118 18.72 3.04 13.20
N ASP A 119 19.09 2.31 12.13
CA ASP A 119 20.35 1.58 12.04
C ASP A 119 21.55 2.54 11.93
N ALA A 120 21.49 3.51 11.00
CA ALA A 120 22.55 4.49 10.78
C ALA A 120 22.89 5.34 12.01
N GLN A 121 21.91 5.61 12.87
CA GLN A 121 22.08 6.40 14.09
C GLN A 121 22.52 5.56 15.30
N ARG A 122 22.58 4.23 15.17
CA ARG A 122 22.85 3.34 16.29
C ARG A 122 24.33 3.35 16.64
N SER A 123 24.64 3.72 17.88
CA SER A 123 26.03 3.84 18.37
C SER A 123 26.66 2.51 18.83
N SER A 124 25.87 1.42 18.93
CA SER A 124 26.35 0.09 19.33
C SER A 124 25.35 -0.99 18.91
N PRO A 125 25.80 -2.19 18.49
CA PRO A 125 24.90 -3.31 18.18
C PRO A 125 24.26 -3.80 19.47
N LYS A 126 22.98 -3.45 19.71
CA LYS A 126 22.17 -4.17 20.70
C LYS A 126 21.62 -5.44 20.06
N GLY A 127 21.40 -6.48 20.88
CA GLY A 127 20.81 -7.76 20.46
C GLY A 127 19.46 -7.62 19.74
N PRO A 128 18.91 -8.70 19.16
CA PRO A 128 17.91 -8.65 18.08
C PRO A 128 16.75 -7.70 18.38
N THR A 129 16.80 -6.50 17.78
CA THR A 129 15.88 -5.39 18.02
C THR A 129 14.66 -5.44 17.09
N GLY A 130 14.02 -6.60 16.88
CA GLY A 130 12.85 -6.71 15.98
C GLY A 130 13.05 -6.14 14.57
N GLU A 131 14.29 -5.85 14.19
CA GLU A 131 14.62 -5.06 13.02
C GLU A 131 14.46 -5.89 11.76
N ALA A 132 14.89 -7.15 11.81
CA ALA A 132 14.62 -8.13 10.77
C ALA A 132 13.12 -8.22 10.47
N GLU A 133 12.26 -8.24 11.50
CA GLU A 133 10.81 -8.26 11.32
C GLU A 133 10.31 -6.98 10.63
N ARG A 134 10.80 -5.80 11.04
CA ARG A 134 10.44 -4.53 10.38
C ARG A 134 10.92 -4.47 8.93
N ILE A 135 12.10 -5.02 8.62
CA ILE A 135 12.63 -5.13 7.26
C ILE A 135 11.73 -6.05 6.42
N HIS A 136 11.36 -7.21 6.96
CA HIS A 136 10.45 -8.14 6.29
C HIS A 136 9.09 -7.48 6.05
N GLN A 137 8.52 -6.82 7.04
CA GLN A 137 7.26 -6.09 6.91
C GLN A 137 7.34 -4.98 5.85
N ALA A 138 8.44 -4.20 5.82
CA ALA A 138 8.64 -3.18 4.80
C ALA A 138 8.75 -3.80 3.41
N GLY A 139 9.50 -4.90 3.28
CA GLY A 139 9.64 -5.67 2.05
C GLY A 139 8.30 -6.17 1.54
N ASP A 140 7.48 -6.77 2.41
CA ASP A 140 6.14 -7.26 2.05
C ASP A 140 5.26 -6.13 1.53
N LEU A 141 5.23 -4.98 2.23
CA LEU A 141 4.48 -3.80 1.78
C LEU A 141 5.00 -3.26 0.44
N ILE A 142 6.30 -3.28 0.19
CA ILE A 142 6.89 -2.78 -1.05
C ILE A 142 6.62 -3.74 -2.22
N TYR A 143 7.00 -5.01 -2.08
CA TYR A 143 7.01 -5.96 -3.19
C TYR A 143 5.63 -6.55 -3.47
N LEU A 144 4.86 -6.95 -2.46
CA LEU A 144 3.51 -7.52 -2.68
C LEU A 144 2.55 -6.48 -3.23
N THR A 145 2.69 -5.22 -2.82
CA THR A 145 1.88 -4.13 -3.36
C THR A 145 2.27 -3.78 -4.78
N ALA A 146 3.57 -3.77 -5.11
CA ALA A 146 4.01 -3.64 -6.49
C ALA A 146 3.46 -4.77 -7.39
N ASP A 147 3.33 -5.99 -6.87
CA ASP A 147 2.71 -7.10 -7.60
C ASP A 147 1.21 -6.89 -7.85
N LYS A 148 0.46 -6.39 -6.86
CA LYS A 148 -0.95 -6.01 -7.05
C LYS A 148 -1.12 -4.91 -8.08
N LEU A 149 -0.31 -3.84 -7.98
CA LEU A 149 -0.30 -2.73 -8.93
C LEU A 149 0.03 -3.21 -10.34
N ARG A 150 0.96 -4.16 -10.49
CA ARG A 150 1.26 -4.80 -11.78
C ARG A 150 0.10 -5.63 -12.32
N ALA A 151 -0.64 -6.32 -11.46
CA ALA A 151 -1.78 -7.12 -11.90
C ALA A 151 -2.90 -6.25 -12.50
N VAL A 152 -3.12 -5.04 -11.97
CA VAL A 152 -4.14 -4.10 -12.47
C VAL A 152 -3.62 -3.16 -13.57
N CYS A 153 -2.32 -2.88 -13.58
CA CYS A 153 -1.62 -2.04 -14.56
C CYS A 153 -0.39 -2.77 -15.13
N PRO A 154 -0.57 -3.75 -16.03
CA PRO A 154 0.51 -4.63 -16.50
C PRO A 154 1.65 -3.87 -17.22
N ASP A 155 1.30 -2.82 -17.97
CA ASP A 155 2.28 -2.02 -18.73
C ASP A 155 3.08 -1.05 -17.85
N ALA A 156 2.66 -0.82 -16.59
CA ALA A 156 3.35 0.08 -15.67
C ALA A 156 4.68 -0.49 -15.17
N PHE A 157 4.83 -1.82 -15.16
CA PHE A 157 6.03 -2.52 -14.72
C PHE A 157 6.61 -3.38 -15.86
N PRO A 158 7.17 -2.76 -16.91
CA PRO A 158 7.77 -3.52 -17.99
C PRO A 158 8.90 -4.39 -17.44
N GLY A 159 8.94 -5.65 -17.88
CA GLY A 159 10.05 -6.56 -17.58
C GLY A 159 11.38 -5.95 -18.05
N ARG A 160 12.48 -6.28 -17.35
CA ARG A 160 13.82 -5.87 -17.79
C ARG A 160 14.04 -6.45 -19.20
N ARG A 161 14.34 -5.58 -20.17
CA ARG A 161 14.82 -5.99 -21.49
C ARG A 161 16.32 -6.18 -21.46
#